data_AF-A0A5N8VHM6-F1
#
_entry.id   AF-A0A5N8VHM6-F1
#
_cell.length_a   1.000
_cell.length_b   1.000
_cell.length_c   1.000
_cell.angle_alpha   90.00
_cell.angle_beta   90.00
_cell.angle_gamma   90.00
#
_symmetry.space_group_name_H-M   'P 1'
#
loop_
_entity.id
_entity.type
_entity.pdbx_description
1 polymer ?
#
loop_
_entity_poly.entity_id
_entity_poly.type
_entity_poly.pdbx_seq_one_letter_code
_entity_poly.pdbx_strand_id
1 'polypeptide(L)' 'MHSVQRHGPATEVRTDPVEVCRGIEQFFADRLTALETAGVGRDRLIIDPGLGYFLDSGPETSLKAVA' A
#
# COMPACT_ATOMS: atom_id res chain seq x y z
N MET A 1 -6.45 -7.42 6.72
CA MET A 1 -5.48 -6.31 6.81
C MET A 1 -6.03 -5.14 6.03
N HIS A 2 -5.95 -3.91 6.54
CA HIS A 2 -6.70 -2.76 6.01
C HIS A 2 -6.41 -2.43 4.53
N SER A 3 -5.14 -2.52 4.09
CA SER A 3 -4.78 -2.21 2.70
C SER A 3 -4.39 -3.41 1.84
N VAL A 4 -4.12 -4.57 2.45
CA VAL A 4 -3.85 -5.80 1.70
C VAL A 4 -5.15 -6.43 1.19
N GLN A 5 -6.23 -6.37 1.98
CA GLN A 5 -7.54 -6.80 1.53
C GLN A 5 -8.20 -5.67 0.74
N ARG A 6 -8.26 -5.82 -0.59
CA ARG A 6 -8.87 -4.82 -1.48
C ARG A 6 -10.39 -4.69 -1.31
N HIS A 7 -11.05 -5.75 -0.81
CA HIS A 7 -12.50 -5.80 -0.64
C HIS A 7 -12.88 -6.51 0.66
N GLY A 8 -14.02 -6.10 1.23
CA GLY A 8 -14.54 -6.68 2.48
C GLY A 8 -14.00 -5.99 3.74
N PRO A 9 -14.45 -6.44 4.92
CA PRO A 9 -13.99 -5.88 6.19
C PRO A 9 -12.51 -6.21 6.42
N ALA A 10 -11.79 -5.28 7.04
CA ALA A 10 -10.41 -5.50 7.42
C ALA A 10 -10.30 -6.62 8.47
N THR A 11 -9.47 -7.61 8.19
CA THR A 11 -9.12 -8.69 9.14
C THR A 11 -7.74 -8.48 9.76
N GLU A 12 -7.44 -9.15 10.87
CA GLU A 12 -6.07 -9.20 11.40
C GLU A 12 -5.45 -10.55 11.01
N VAL A 13 -4.63 -10.57 9.97
CA VAL A 13 -3.98 -11.79 9.45
C VAL A 13 -2.54 -11.46 9.07
N ARG A 14 -1.64 -12.42 9.24
CA ARG A 14 -0.28 -12.31 8.70
C ARG A 14 -0.28 -12.41 7.18
N THR A 15 0.61 -11.67 6.57
CA THR A 15 0.82 -11.58 5.12
C THR A 15 2.28 -11.85 4.79
N ASP A 16 2.57 -12.16 3.53
CA ASP A 16 3.95 -12.29 3.07
C ASP A 16 4.53 -10.90 2.79
N PRO A 17 5.59 -10.46 3.49
CA PRO A 17 6.19 -9.15 3.27
C PRO A 17 6.64 -8.89 1.82
N VAL A 18 7.08 -9.92 1.09
CA VAL A 18 7.49 -9.76 -0.33
C VAL A 18 6.29 -9.45 -1.20
N GLU A 19 5.20 -10.19 -1.03
CA GLU A 19 3.96 -9.98 -1.80
C GLU A 19 3.31 -8.64 -1.45
N VAL A 20 3.37 -8.20 -0.19
CA VAL A 20 2.86 -6.87 0.19
C VAL A 20 3.68 -5.75 -0.46
N CYS A 21 5.02 -5.82 -0.45
CA CYS A 21 5.85 -4.82 -1.13
C CYS A 21 5.53 -4.72 -2.63
N ARG A 22 5.41 -5.86 -3.32
CA ARG A 22 4.99 -5.90 -4.73
C ARG A 22 3.58 -5.31 -4.92
N GLY A 23 2.66 -5.59 -3.99
CA GLY A 23 1.32 -5.04 -3.99
C GLY A 23 1.28 -3.52 -3.82
N ILE A 24 2.15 -2.97 -2.98
CA ILE A 24 2.32 -1.52 -2.75
C ILE A 24 2.74 -0.83 -4.05
N GLU A 25 3.77 -1.35 -4.72
CA GLU A 25 4.27 -0.81 -6.00
C GLU A 25 3.17 -0.79 -7.07
N GLN A 26 2.47 -1.92 -7.25
CA GLN A 26 1.38 -2.02 -8.21
C GLN A 26 0.23 -1.07 -7.87
N PHE A 27 -0.15 -0.98 -6.58
CA PHE A 27 -1.22 -0.10 -6.13
C PHE A 27 -0.92 1.37 -6.44
N PHE A 28 0.29 1.84 -6.15
CA PHE A 28 0.66 3.22 -6.44
C PHE A 28 0.83 3.48 -7.93
N ALA A 29 1.37 2.55 -8.71
CA ALA A 29 1.43 2.69 -10.16
C ALA A 29 0.04 2.89 -10.77
N ASP A 30 -0.92 2.05 -10.39
CA ASP A 30 -2.32 2.15 -10.83
C ASP A 30 -2.94 3.47 -10.36
N ARG A 31 -2.71 3.83 -9.09
CA ARG A 31 -3.35 5.01 -8.52
C ARG A 31 -2.84 6.32 -9.06
N LEU A 32 -1.52 6.44 -9.25
CA LEU A 32 -0.89 7.62 -9.81
C LEU A 32 -1.37 7.84 -11.25
N THR A 33 -1.35 6.78 -12.07
CA THR A 33 -1.85 6.84 -13.46
C THR A 33 -3.28 7.36 -13.52
N ALA A 34 -4.16 6.83 -12.67
CA ALA A 34 -5.55 7.26 -12.65
C ALA A 34 -5.77 8.65 -12.03
N LEU A 35 -4.87 9.17 -11.17
CA LEU A 35 -4.96 10.54 -10.65
C LEU A 35 -4.43 11.56 -11.66
N GLU A 36 -3.32 11.25 -12.32
CA GLU A 36 -2.74 12.07 -13.39
C GLU A 36 -3.70 12.16 -14.58
N THR A 37 -4.34 11.05 -14.97
CA THR A 37 -5.38 11.03 -16.01
C THR A 37 -6.59 11.90 -15.64
N ALA A 38 -6.90 12.01 -14.35
CA ALA A 38 -7.95 12.89 -13.84
C ALA A 38 -7.52 14.37 -13.73
N GLY A 39 -6.30 14.71 -14.16
CA GLY A 39 -5.78 16.08 -14.15
C GLY A 39 -5.12 16.50 -12.83
N VAL A 40 -4.85 15.57 -11.92
CA VAL A 40 -4.10 15.87 -10.69
C VAL A 40 -2.62 15.91 -11.02
N GLY A 41 -2.03 17.09 -10.94
CA GLY A 41 -0.59 17.29 -11.16
C GLY A 41 0.27 16.48 -10.19
N ARG A 42 1.36 15.90 -10.71
CA ARG A 42 2.28 15.04 -9.96
C ARG A 42 2.89 15.73 -8.73
N ASP A 43 3.11 17.04 -8.85
CA ASP A 43 3.61 17.94 -7.80
C ASP A 43 2.67 18.06 -6.59
N ARG A 44 1.42 17.63 -6.73
CA ARG A 44 0.40 17.65 -5.67
C ARG A 44 0.21 16.30 -4.99
N LEU A 45 0.96 15.27 -5.39
CA LEU A 45 0.80 13.91 -4.91
C LEU A 45 1.88 13.56 -3.89
N ILE A 46 1.44 13.06 -2.73
CA ILE A 46 2.30 12.49 -1.69
C ILE A 46 1.97 11.00 -1.62
N ILE A 47 3.01 10.17 -1.55
CA ILE A 47 2.89 8.72 -1.41
C ILE A 47 3.20 8.37 0.04
N ASP A 48 2.27 7.67 0.69
CA ASP A 48 2.47 7.06 2.00
C ASP A 48 2.06 5.58 1.90
N PRO A 49 3.02 4.63 1.97
CA PRO A 49 2.69 3.20 1.92
C PRO A 49 1.86 2.73 3.13
N GLY A 50 1.75 3.55 4.18
CA GLY A 50 1.24 3.15 5.47
C GLY A 50 2.21 2.21 6.19
N LEU A 51 1.94 1.98 7.48
CA LEU A 51 2.74 1.09 8.34
C LEU A 51 1.82 0.36 9.35
N GLY A 52 2.38 -0.58 10.10
CA GLY A 52 1.67 -1.36 11.11
C GLY A 52 0.49 -2.14 10.52
N TYR A 53 -0.64 -2.14 11.21
CA TYR A 53 -1.88 -2.84 10.82
C TYR A 53 -2.50 -2.40 9.48
N PHE A 54 -1.91 -1.41 8.80
CA PHE A 54 -2.23 -1.14 7.40
C PHE A 54 -1.63 -2.20 6.46
N LEU A 55 -0.41 -2.66 6.78
CA LEU A 55 0.42 -3.55 5.96
C LEU A 55 0.53 -4.98 6.49
N ASP A 56 0.86 -5.16 7.77
CA ASP A 56 0.86 -6.47 8.46
C ASP A 56 0.54 -6.32 9.96
N SER A 57 0.15 -7.40 10.65
CA SER A 57 0.08 -7.41 12.12
C SER A 57 1.45 -7.57 12.79
N GLY A 58 2.48 -7.97 12.03
CA GLY A 58 3.90 -8.00 12.41
C GLY A 58 4.71 -6.81 11.88
N PRO A 59 5.90 -6.55 12.46
CA PRO A 59 6.75 -5.42 12.07
C PRO A 59 7.47 -5.60 10.72
N GLU A 60 7.63 -6.84 10.25
CA GLU A 60 8.53 -7.19 9.14
C GLU A 60 8.17 -6.46 7.85
N THR A 61 6.88 -6.39 7.51
CA THR A 61 6.40 -5.70 6.30
C THR A 61 6.58 -4.19 6.39
N SER A 62 6.39 -3.61 7.58
CA SER A 62 6.63 -2.18 7.80
C SER A 62 8.11 -1.84 7.65
N LEU A 63 9.00 -2.69 8.16
CA LEU A 63 10.45 -2.52 8.01
C LEU A 63 10.88 -2.63 6.55
N LYS A 64 10.31 -3.56 5.78
CA LYS A 64 10.61 -3.66 4.34
C LYS A 64 10.09 -2.48 3.53
N ALA A 65 8.98 -1.86 3.92
CA ALA A 65 8.42 -0.72 3.20
C ALA A 65 9.27 0.55 3.29
N VAL A 66 10.17 0.63 4.27
CA VAL A 66 11.02 1.82 4.53
C VAL A 66 12.52 1.56 4.35
N ALA A 67 12.91 0.32 4.01
CA ALA A 67 14.29 -0.09 3.80
C ALA A 67 14.72 0.13 2.34
#